data_AF-A0A9C7Z5T5-F1
#
_entry.id   AF-A0A9C7Z5T5-F1
#
_cell.length_a   1.000
_cell.length_b   1.000
_cell.length_c   1.000
_cell.angle_alpha   90.00
_cell.angle_beta   90.00
_cell.angle_gamma   90.00
#
_symmetry.space_group_name_H-M   'P 1'
#
loop_
_entity.id
_entity.type
_entity.pdbx_description
1 polymer ?
#
loop_
_entity_poly.entity_id
_entity_poly.type
_entity_poly.pdbx_seq_one_letter_code
_entity_poly.pdbx_strand_id
1 'polypeptide(L)'
;FLHADTELPLLVKIGLAHAQFETIHPFLDGNGRIGRLLITFLLCEQGVLQKPVLYLSYYFKQHRQEYYEHLQAVRDTGNWEEWVVFFLQGIIDVSGQATDTARRILVLREEHRHAITETLGRTAGNGHRVLDHLYENPIVSVKEVQRLIGTTYPAANNLVGRLQACGILEEITGQVRHRRFAYQSYIRLFHDDEAEGRT
;
A
#
# COMPACT_ATOMS: atom_id res chain seq x y z
N PHE A 1 29.48 -3.55 -10.80
CA PHE A 1 28.24 -3.95 -11.49
C PHE A 1 27.12 -2.92 -11.31
N LEU A 2 26.63 -2.65 -10.10
CA LEU A 2 25.50 -1.73 -9.87
C LEU A 2 25.71 -0.30 -10.41
N HIS A 3 26.91 0.25 -10.29
CA HIS A 3 27.24 1.59 -10.83
C HIS A 3 28.08 1.54 -12.11
N ALA A 4 28.23 0.35 -12.70
CA ALA A 4 28.89 0.25 -14.00
C ALA A 4 27.92 0.72 -15.10
N ASP A 5 28.45 1.43 -16.09
CA ASP A 5 27.77 1.71 -17.35
C ASP A 5 27.62 0.39 -18.11
N THR A 6 26.41 -0.16 -18.07
CA THR A 6 26.05 -1.42 -18.71
C THR A 6 24.86 -1.19 -19.63
N GLU A 7 24.83 -1.87 -20.79
CA GLU A 7 23.67 -1.84 -21.70
C GLU A 7 22.45 -2.61 -21.16
N LEU A 8 22.56 -3.24 -19.98
CA LEU A 8 21.47 -3.99 -19.38
C LEU A 8 20.31 -3.07 -18.97
N PRO A 9 19.06 -3.43 -19.30
CA PRO A 9 17.88 -2.74 -18.80
C PRO A 9 17.89 -2.68 -17.27
N LEU A 10 17.46 -1.54 -16.71
CA LEU A 10 17.55 -1.27 -15.28
C LEU A 10 16.86 -2.36 -14.42
N LEU A 11 15.65 -2.79 -14.80
CA LEU A 11 14.92 -3.80 -14.04
C LEU A 11 15.64 -5.16 -14.04
N VAL A 12 16.27 -5.53 -15.16
CA VAL A 12 17.10 -6.74 -15.25
C VAL A 12 18.28 -6.62 -14.29
N LYS A 13 18.98 -5.48 -14.31
CA LYS A 13 20.11 -5.21 -13.41
C LYS A 13 19.72 -5.31 -11.92
N ILE A 14 18.56 -4.78 -11.54
CA ILE A 14 18.02 -4.88 -10.17
C ILE A 14 17.66 -6.34 -9.82
N GLY A 15 17.01 -7.07 -10.74
CA GLY A 15 16.69 -8.48 -10.54
C GLY A 15 17.93 -9.35 -10.33
N LEU A 16 18.99 -9.13 -11.12
CA LEU A 16 20.28 -9.79 -10.95
C LEU A 16 20.93 -9.42 -9.61
N ALA A 17 20.91 -8.15 -9.23
CA ALA A 17 21.46 -7.68 -7.97
C ALA A 17 20.78 -8.33 -6.76
N HIS A 18 19.46 -8.48 -6.81
CA HIS A 18 18.69 -9.14 -5.75
C HIS A 18 19.08 -10.62 -5.60
N ALA A 19 19.08 -11.39 -6.70
CA ALA A 19 19.50 -12.78 -6.67
C ALA A 19 20.94 -12.97 -6.19
N GLN A 20 21.85 -12.07 -6.58
CA GLN A 20 23.23 -12.09 -6.12
C GLN A 20 23.34 -11.80 -4.62
N PHE A 21 22.60 -10.81 -4.11
CA PHE A 21 22.57 -10.48 -2.68
C PHE A 21 22.05 -11.66 -1.85
N GLU A 22 20.94 -12.27 -2.26
CA GLU A 22 20.36 -13.44 -1.59
C GLU A 22 21.31 -14.66 -1.62
N THR A 23 22.16 -14.76 -2.64
CA THR A 23 23.16 -15.83 -2.78
C THR A 23 24.41 -15.59 -1.94
N ILE A 24 24.92 -14.35 -1.89
CA ILE A 24 26.07 -14.00 -1.04
C ILE A 24 25.70 -14.15 0.45
N HIS A 25 24.47 -13.80 0.81
CA HIS A 25 23.95 -13.91 2.18
C HIS A 25 24.87 -13.28 3.24
N PRO A 26 25.22 -11.98 3.12
CA PRO A 26 26.36 -11.39 3.83
C PRO A 26 26.15 -11.18 5.34
N PHE A 27 24.92 -11.23 5.85
CA PHE A 27 24.61 -10.96 7.25
C PHE A 27 24.24 -12.24 8.02
N LEU A 28 24.33 -12.20 9.36
CA LEU A 28 23.95 -13.33 10.22
C LEU A 28 22.43 -13.56 10.26
N ASP A 29 21.63 -12.51 10.14
CA ASP A 29 20.17 -12.56 10.02
C ASP A 29 19.69 -11.36 9.18
N GLY A 30 18.47 -11.45 8.63
CA GLY A 30 17.81 -10.33 7.97
C GLY A 30 18.10 -10.19 6.49
N ASN A 31 18.91 -11.06 5.89
CA ASN A 31 19.25 -11.01 4.46
C ASN A 31 17.99 -10.91 3.59
N GLY A 32 17.02 -11.81 3.75
CA GLY A 32 15.79 -11.74 2.95
C GLY A 32 15.03 -10.41 3.07
N ARG A 33 15.03 -9.78 4.24
CA ARG A 33 14.39 -8.46 4.45
C ARG A 33 15.16 -7.37 3.72
N ILE A 34 16.49 -7.36 3.87
CA ILE A 34 17.37 -6.37 3.24
C ILE A 34 17.36 -6.55 1.72
N GLY A 35 17.48 -7.76 1.22
CA GLY A 35 17.46 -8.08 -0.21
C GLY A 35 16.19 -7.59 -0.89
N ARG A 36 15.03 -7.76 -0.24
CA ARG A 36 13.77 -7.22 -0.75
C ARG A 36 13.67 -5.70 -0.68
N LEU A 37 14.17 -5.08 0.40
CA LEU A 37 14.23 -3.61 0.51
C LEU A 37 15.15 -2.99 -0.54
N LEU A 38 16.24 -3.66 -0.90
CA LEU A 38 17.20 -3.20 -1.90
C LEU A 38 16.54 -3.00 -3.28
N ILE A 39 15.56 -3.82 -3.64
CA ILE A 39 14.83 -3.66 -4.91
C ILE A 39 14.15 -2.29 -4.96
N THR A 40 13.29 -1.98 -3.98
CA THR A 40 12.58 -0.70 -3.92
C THR A 40 13.54 0.48 -3.75
N PHE A 41 14.61 0.30 -2.98
CA PHE A 41 15.66 1.32 -2.82
C PHE A 41 16.33 1.67 -4.15
N LEU A 42 16.76 0.67 -4.93
CA LEU A 42 17.41 0.89 -6.23
C LEU A 42 16.46 1.51 -7.26
N LEU A 43 15.18 1.14 -7.24
CA LEU A 43 14.16 1.78 -8.08
C LEU A 43 13.98 3.26 -7.75
N CYS A 44 14.03 3.63 -6.46
CA CYS A 44 13.97 5.02 -6.03
C CYS A 44 15.24 5.80 -6.36
N GLU A 45 16.41 5.19 -6.11
CA GLU A 45 17.72 5.81 -6.34
C GLU A 45 17.95 6.10 -7.84
N GLN A 46 17.43 5.25 -8.72
CA GLN A 46 17.48 5.43 -10.18
C GLN A 46 16.31 6.27 -10.74
N GLY A 47 15.46 6.84 -9.88
CA GLY A 47 14.38 7.74 -10.27
C GLY A 47 13.17 7.09 -10.96
N VAL A 48 13.10 5.76 -11.02
CA VAL A 48 11.93 5.03 -11.54
C VAL A 48 10.73 5.22 -10.62
N LEU A 49 10.97 5.22 -9.31
CA LEU A 49 9.95 5.47 -8.29
C LEU A 49 10.28 6.76 -7.53
N GLN A 50 9.33 7.69 -7.44
CA GLN A 50 9.49 8.88 -6.59
C GLN A 50 9.30 8.58 -5.10
N LYS A 51 8.56 7.51 -4.78
CA LYS A 51 8.26 7.05 -3.43
C LYS A 51 8.29 5.52 -3.41
N PRO A 52 8.62 4.89 -2.27
CA PRO A 52 8.74 3.43 -2.17
C PRO A 52 7.37 2.74 -2.06
N VAL A 53 6.52 2.92 -3.08
CA VAL A 53 5.13 2.45 -3.09
C VAL A 53 4.97 1.07 -3.73
N LEU A 54 6.01 0.56 -4.39
CA LEU A 54 5.99 -0.74 -5.05
C LEU A 54 6.45 -1.85 -4.07
N TYR A 55 5.56 -2.79 -3.77
CA TYR A 55 5.82 -3.84 -2.78
C TYR A 55 5.97 -5.24 -3.40
N LEU A 56 7.08 -5.47 -4.12
CA LEU A 56 7.38 -6.75 -4.77
C LEU A 56 7.45 -7.94 -3.80
N SER A 57 7.70 -7.68 -2.52
CA SER A 57 7.68 -8.70 -1.47
C SER A 57 6.33 -9.44 -1.38
N TYR A 58 5.23 -8.77 -1.74
CA TYR A 58 3.91 -9.39 -1.78
C TYR A 58 3.86 -10.52 -2.82
N TYR A 59 4.33 -10.24 -4.05
CA TYR A 59 4.43 -11.24 -5.11
C TYR A 59 5.29 -12.43 -4.70
N PHE A 60 6.50 -12.19 -4.17
CA PHE A 60 7.35 -13.28 -3.68
C PHE A 60 6.72 -14.08 -2.54
N LYS A 61 5.87 -13.47 -1.71
CA LYS A 61 5.15 -14.18 -0.65
C LYS A 61 4.07 -15.10 -1.23
N GLN A 62 3.33 -14.63 -2.24
CA GLN A 62 2.31 -15.45 -2.93
C GLN A 62 2.95 -16.60 -3.72
N HIS A 63 4.07 -16.33 -4.39
CA HIS A 63 4.83 -17.30 -5.19
C HIS A 63 6.07 -17.82 -4.46
N ARG A 64 5.92 -18.11 -3.15
CA ARG A 64 7.07 -18.39 -2.27
C ARG A 64 7.92 -19.58 -2.75
N GLN A 65 7.27 -20.65 -3.19
CA GLN A 65 7.95 -21.86 -3.64
C GLN A 65 8.77 -21.57 -4.90
N GLU A 66 8.12 -21.02 -5.94
CA GLU A 66 8.75 -20.63 -7.20
C GLU A 66 9.92 -19.65 -6.98
N TYR A 67 9.74 -18.66 -6.11
CA TYR A 67 10.80 -17.71 -5.77
C TYR A 67 12.10 -18.41 -5.29
N TYR A 68 11.98 -19.38 -4.38
CA TYR A 68 13.14 -20.12 -3.90
C TYR A 68 13.70 -21.09 -4.95
N GLU A 69 12.83 -21.71 -5.75
CA GLU A 69 13.23 -22.61 -6.83
C GLU A 69 14.05 -21.87 -7.90
N HIS A 70 13.59 -20.70 -8.34
CA HIS A 70 14.34 -19.89 -9.31
C HIS A 70 15.69 -19.43 -8.76
N LEU A 71 15.74 -18.97 -7.49
CA LEU A 71 17.02 -18.60 -6.86
C LEU A 71 17.97 -19.80 -6.74
N GLN A 72 17.45 -20.99 -6.45
CA GLN A 72 18.25 -22.20 -6.37
C GLN A 72 18.74 -22.65 -7.75
N ALA A 73 17.90 -22.59 -8.78
CA ALA A 73 18.28 -22.91 -10.15
C ALA A 73 19.39 -21.98 -10.69
N VAL A 74 19.37 -20.70 -10.31
CA VAL A 74 20.47 -19.76 -10.60
C VAL A 74 21.79 -20.24 -9.98
N ARG A 75 21.77 -20.75 -8.74
CA ARG A 75 22.98 -21.22 -8.03
C ARG A 75 23.52 -22.53 -8.61
N ASP A 76 22.63 -23.47 -8.90
CA ASP A 76 23.01 -24.82 -9.28
C ASP A 76 23.36 -24.95 -10.77
N THR A 77 22.63 -24.21 -11.61
CA THR A 77 22.70 -24.38 -13.07
C THR A 77 22.93 -23.08 -13.84
N GLY A 78 22.95 -21.92 -13.17
CA GLY A 78 23.09 -20.63 -13.83
C GLY A 78 21.85 -20.20 -14.62
N ASN A 79 20.65 -20.71 -14.27
CA ASN A 79 19.41 -20.42 -14.97
C ASN A 79 18.88 -19.01 -14.68
N TRP A 80 19.59 -18.00 -15.18
CA TRP A 80 19.28 -16.59 -15.00
C TRP A 80 18.06 -16.11 -15.78
N GLU A 81 17.79 -16.72 -16.93
CA GLU A 81 16.69 -16.33 -17.81
C GLU A 81 15.34 -16.51 -17.09
N GLU A 82 15.08 -17.70 -16.56
CA GLU A 82 13.85 -17.99 -15.82
C GLU A 82 13.70 -17.12 -14.57
N TRP A 83 14.80 -16.85 -13.85
CA TRP A 83 14.78 -15.91 -12.72
C TRP A 83 14.38 -14.50 -13.14
N VAL A 84 14.95 -13.99 -14.23
CA VAL A 84 14.64 -12.64 -14.71
C VAL A 84 13.20 -12.56 -15.19
N VAL A 85 12.69 -13.58 -15.89
CA VAL A 85 11.28 -13.66 -16.31
C VAL A 85 10.36 -13.62 -15.08
N PHE A 86 10.58 -14.47 -14.08
CA PHE A 86 9.82 -14.48 -12.83
C PHE A 86 9.85 -13.13 -12.11
N PHE A 87 11.03 -12.53 -12.00
CA PHE A 87 11.21 -11.23 -11.36
C PHE A 87 10.43 -10.12 -12.09
N LEU A 88 10.51 -10.07 -13.42
CA LEU A 88 9.83 -9.06 -14.23
C LEU A 88 8.32 -9.25 -14.23
N GLN A 89 7.83 -10.50 -14.22
CA GLN A 89 6.40 -10.77 -14.05
C GLN A 89 5.90 -10.23 -12.71
N GLY A 90 6.66 -10.45 -11.64
CA GLY A 90 6.37 -9.87 -10.34
C GLY A 90 6.28 -8.34 -10.37
N ILE A 91 7.20 -7.66 -11.07
CA ILE A 91 7.16 -6.20 -11.25
C ILE A 91 5.90 -5.75 -11.99
N ILE A 92 5.52 -6.46 -13.07
CA ILE A 92 4.31 -6.18 -13.84
C ILE A 92 3.08 -6.29 -12.94
N ASP A 93 2.95 -7.39 -12.19
CA ASP A 93 1.77 -7.65 -11.36
C ASP A 93 1.62 -6.61 -10.25
N VAL A 94 2.68 -6.34 -9.49
CA VAL A 94 2.59 -5.39 -8.37
C VAL A 94 2.45 -3.94 -8.84
N SER A 95 3.00 -3.58 -10.00
CA SER A 95 2.82 -2.24 -10.58
C SER A 95 1.39 -2.06 -11.11
N GLY A 96 0.82 -3.11 -11.71
CA GLY A 96 -0.59 -3.15 -12.11
C GLY A 96 -1.53 -2.98 -10.93
N GLN A 97 -1.36 -3.78 -9.88
CA GLN A 97 -2.15 -3.69 -8.63
C GLN A 97 -2.05 -2.30 -7.99
N ALA A 98 -0.83 -1.77 -7.83
CA ALA A 98 -0.64 -0.44 -7.25
C ALA A 98 -1.34 0.66 -8.06
N THR A 99 -1.30 0.58 -9.40
CA THR A 99 -1.97 1.52 -10.30
C THR A 99 -3.48 1.42 -10.18
N ASP A 100 -4.02 0.21 -10.07
CA ASP A 100 -5.46 0.00 -9.91
C ASP A 100 -5.97 0.49 -8.55
N THR A 101 -5.28 0.15 -7.46
CA THR A 101 -5.59 0.67 -6.12
C THR A 101 -5.57 2.20 -6.12
N ALA A 102 -4.57 2.84 -6.73
CA ALA A 102 -4.51 4.30 -6.84
C ALA A 102 -5.72 4.88 -7.59
N ARG A 103 -6.15 4.25 -8.68
CA ARG A 103 -7.36 4.64 -9.42
C ARG A 103 -8.61 4.51 -8.56
N ARG A 104 -8.78 3.39 -7.86
CA ARG A 104 -9.92 3.14 -6.96
C ARG A 104 -9.97 4.14 -5.81
N ILE A 105 -8.81 4.54 -5.27
CA ILE A 105 -8.70 5.58 -4.24
C ILE A 105 -9.23 6.93 -4.78
N LEU A 106 -8.87 7.31 -6.00
CA LEU A 106 -9.33 8.57 -6.61
C LEU A 106 -10.85 8.58 -6.83
N VAL A 107 -11.39 7.47 -7.33
CA VAL A 107 -12.86 7.31 -7.51
C VAL A 107 -13.57 7.43 -6.16
N LEU A 108 -13.13 6.66 -5.16
CA LEU A 108 -13.71 6.70 -3.81
C LEU A 108 -13.64 8.11 -3.20
N ARG A 109 -12.54 8.85 -3.45
CA ARG A 109 -12.38 10.23 -2.98
C ARG A 109 -13.44 11.14 -3.56
N GLU A 110 -13.65 11.11 -4.87
CA GLU A 110 -14.63 11.98 -5.50
C GLU A 110 -16.07 11.61 -5.11
N GLU A 111 -16.38 10.32 -5.02
CA GLU A 111 -17.68 9.84 -4.51
C GLU A 111 -17.98 10.38 -3.10
N HIS A 112 -17.01 10.26 -2.18
CA HIS A 112 -17.20 10.71 -0.80
C HIS A 112 -17.18 12.23 -0.65
N ARG A 113 -16.38 12.96 -1.45
CA ARG A 113 -16.46 14.42 -1.51
C ARG A 113 -17.83 14.88 -2.02
N HIS A 114 -18.38 14.19 -3.02
CA HIS A 114 -19.71 14.50 -3.53
C HIS A 114 -20.78 14.25 -2.46
N ALA A 115 -20.78 13.06 -1.83
CA ALA A 115 -21.70 12.73 -0.75
C ALA A 115 -21.66 13.74 0.41
N ILE A 116 -20.46 14.18 0.81
CA ILE A 116 -20.30 15.25 1.82
C ILE A 116 -20.96 16.54 1.36
N THR A 117 -20.72 16.96 0.12
CA THR A 117 -21.22 18.25 -0.38
C THR A 117 -22.75 18.28 -0.44
N GLU A 118 -23.36 17.18 -0.89
CA GLU A 118 -24.83 17.08 -1.01
C GLU A 118 -25.53 16.97 0.35
N THR A 119 -24.96 16.19 1.28
CA THR A 119 -25.66 15.83 2.53
C THR A 119 -25.27 16.69 3.73
N LEU A 120 -24.05 17.26 3.77
CA LEU A 120 -23.57 17.97 4.95
C LEU A 120 -23.96 19.47 4.98
N GLY A 121 -24.31 20.05 3.83
CA GLY A 121 -24.70 21.46 3.72
C GLY A 121 -23.64 22.40 4.31
N ARG A 122 -24.02 23.25 5.27
CA ARG A 122 -23.11 24.23 5.90
C ARG A 122 -21.88 23.61 6.57
N THR A 123 -21.91 22.33 6.96
CA THR A 123 -20.75 21.67 7.59
C THR A 123 -19.88 20.91 6.60
N ALA A 124 -20.17 20.95 5.28
CA ALA A 124 -19.42 20.23 4.26
C ALA A 124 -17.93 20.58 4.27
N GLY A 125 -17.57 21.84 4.49
CA GLY A 125 -16.17 22.26 4.60
C GLY A 125 -15.39 21.52 5.69
N ASN A 126 -15.99 21.32 6.87
CA ASN A 126 -15.36 20.52 7.93
C ASN A 126 -15.39 19.02 7.62
N GLY A 127 -16.43 18.52 6.94
CA GLY A 127 -16.48 17.15 6.45
C GLY A 127 -15.31 16.83 5.50
N HIS A 128 -15.06 17.71 4.53
CA HIS A 128 -13.95 17.59 3.58
C HIS A 128 -12.59 17.56 4.27
N ARG A 129 -12.38 18.44 5.27
CA ARG A 129 -11.13 18.44 6.06
C ARG A 129 -10.92 17.14 6.83
N VAL A 130 -11.98 16.54 7.36
CA VAL A 130 -11.90 15.22 8.00
C VAL A 130 -11.59 14.16 6.95
N LEU A 131 -12.28 14.16 5.80
CA LEU A 131 -12.04 13.20 4.71
C LEU A 131 -10.59 13.24 4.21
N ASP A 132 -10.04 14.42 3.93
CA ASP A 132 -8.64 14.56 3.50
C ASP A 132 -7.67 14.00 4.54
N HIS A 133 -7.93 14.21 5.84
CA HIS A 133 -7.12 13.64 6.92
C HIS A 133 -7.21 12.10 6.99
N LEU A 134 -8.36 11.51 6.64
CA LEU A 134 -8.55 10.06 6.71
C LEU A 134 -7.68 9.29 5.69
N TYR A 135 -7.18 9.94 4.64
CA TYR A 135 -6.21 9.32 3.73
C TYR A 135 -4.81 9.15 4.35
N GLU A 136 -4.46 10.00 5.32
CA GLU A 136 -3.23 9.87 6.11
C GLU A 136 -3.43 8.99 7.34
N ASN A 137 -4.57 9.18 8.04
CA ASN A 137 -4.90 8.49 9.28
C ASN A 137 -6.33 7.94 9.20
N PRO A 138 -6.52 6.72 8.67
CA PRO A 138 -7.85 6.19 8.37
C PRO A 138 -8.65 5.78 9.61
N ILE A 139 -8.08 5.91 10.82
CA ILE A 139 -8.76 5.58 12.08
C ILE A 139 -8.68 6.78 13.00
N VAL A 140 -9.83 7.35 13.33
CA VAL A 140 -9.95 8.56 14.16
C VAL A 140 -10.89 8.36 15.34
N SER A 141 -10.69 9.16 16.37
CA SER A 141 -11.60 9.36 17.50
C SER A 141 -12.30 10.72 17.37
N VAL A 142 -13.41 10.89 18.09
CA VAL A 142 -14.10 12.19 18.15
C VAL A 142 -13.19 13.30 18.67
N LYS A 143 -12.27 13.00 19.59
CA LYS A 143 -11.29 13.98 20.13
C LYS A 143 -10.26 14.40 19.08
N GLU A 144 -9.85 13.49 18.20
CA GLU A 144 -8.97 13.83 17.07
C GLU A 144 -9.70 14.72 16.07
N VAL A 145 -10.93 14.38 15.69
CA VAL A 145 -11.77 15.21 14.81
C VAL A 145 -11.99 16.60 15.42
N GLN A 146 -12.28 16.66 16.73
CA GLN A 146 -12.45 17.92 17.46
C GLN A 146 -11.22 18.83 17.33
N ARG A 147 -10.02 18.28 17.56
CA ARG A 147 -8.75 19.01 17.44
C ARG A 147 -8.48 19.42 15.99
N LEU A 148 -8.72 18.52 15.04
CA LEU A 148 -8.48 18.73 13.61
C LEU A 148 -9.28 19.93 13.09
N ILE A 149 -10.58 20.00 13.40
CA ILE A 149 -11.45 21.05 12.85
C ILE A 149 -11.62 22.26 13.78
N GLY A 150 -11.09 22.21 15.00
CA GLY A 150 -11.13 23.32 15.96
C GLY A 150 -12.53 23.63 16.47
N THR A 151 -13.29 22.62 16.90
CA THR A 151 -14.68 22.78 17.35
C THR A 151 -14.94 22.18 18.74
N THR A 152 -16.18 22.25 19.22
CA THR A 152 -16.59 21.62 20.48
C THR A 152 -16.76 20.12 20.33
N TYR A 153 -16.59 19.35 21.41
CA TYR A 153 -16.78 17.90 21.37
C TYR A 153 -18.18 17.49 20.84
N PRO A 154 -19.31 18.11 21.26
CA PRO A 154 -20.62 17.78 20.70
C PRO A 154 -20.72 18.03 19.19
N ALA A 155 -20.14 19.13 18.68
CA ALA A 155 -20.15 19.43 17.25
C ALA A 155 -19.30 18.42 16.45
N ALA A 156 -18.12 18.05 16.96
CA ALA A 156 -17.28 17.01 16.37
C ALA A 156 -17.99 15.64 16.37
N ASN A 157 -18.64 15.28 17.48
CA ASN A 157 -19.39 14.03 17.59
C ASN A 157 -20.58 13.98 16.61
N ASN A 158 -21.28 15.11 16.43
CA ASN A 158 -22.33 15.22 15.42
C ASN A 158 -21.77 15.04 14.00
N LEU A 159 -20.66 15.72 13.67
CA LEU A 159 -20.02 15.57 12.36
C LEU A 159 -19.59 14.13 12.10
N VAL A 160 -18.98 13.45 13.08
CA VAL A 160 -18.63 12.03 12.97
C VAL A 160 -19.89 11.20 12.67
N GLY A 161 -20.98 11.39 13.41
CA GLY A 161 -22.24 10.69 13.14
C GLY A 161 -22.80 10.93 11.74
N ARG A 162 -22.64 12.15 11.20
CA ARG A 162 -23.04 12.45 9.81
C ARG A 162 -22.14 11.76 8.79
N LEU A 163 -20.82 11.72 9.01
CA LEU A 163 -19.88 10.99 8.16
C LEU A 163 -20.15 9.48 8.21
N GLN A 164 -20.59 8.94 9.36
CA GLN A 164 -21.07 7.56 9.43
C GLN A 164 -22.33 7.34 8.59
N ALA A 165 -23.30 8.25 8.67
CA ALA A 165 -24.51 8.17 7.86
C ALA A 165 -24.23 8.27 6.35
N CYS A 166 -23.10 8.86 5.96
CA CYS A 166 -22.62 8.89 4.57
C CYS A 166 -21.81 7.64 4.16
N GLY A 167 -21.63 6.65 5.04
CA GLY A 167 -20.81 5.47 4.77
C GLY A 167 -19.30 5.73 4.78
N ILE A 168 -18.86 6.90 5.25
CA ILE A 168 -17.44 7.30 5.28
C ILE A 168 -16.74 6.74 6.52
N LEU A 169 -17.44 6.69 7.65
CA LEU A 169 -16.90 6.21 8.92
C LEU A 169 -17.72 5.03 9.45
N GLU A 170 -17.03 4.02 9.95
CA GLU A 170 -17.62 2.88 10.66
C GLU A 170 -17.04 2.84 12.08
N GLU A 171 -17.88 2.64 13.10
CA GLU A 171 -17.41 2.49 14.49
C GLU A 171 -16.83 1.08 14.67
N ILE A 172 -15.63 0.96 15.23
CA ILE A 172 -14.88 -0.31 15.27
C ILE A 172 -14.62 -0.86 16.68
N THR A 173 -15.01 -0.14 17.73
CA THR A 173 -14.72 -0.57 19.12
C THR A 173 -15.88 -1.29 19.78
N GLY A 174 -17.11 -1.06 19.34
CA GLY A 174 -18.33 -1.57 20.00
C GLY A 174 -18.56 -0.96 21.38
N GLN A 175 -17.85 0.12 21.74
CA GLN A 175 -17.88 0.72 23.07
C GLN A 175 -18.77 1.97 23.12
N VAL A 176 -19.25 2.31 24.32
CA VAL A 176 -20.00 3.56 24.55
C VAL A 176 -19.06 4.76 24.74
N ARG A 177 -17.87 4.54 25.28
CA ARG A 177 -16.83 5.56 25.51
C ARG A 177 -15.56 5.20 24.73
N HIS A 178 -14.72 6.20 24.46
CA HIS A 178 -13.44 6.02 23.75
C HIS A 178 -13.57 5.40 22.34
N ARG A 179 -14.73 5.61 21.70
CA ARG A 179 -15.03 5.12 20.35
C ARG A 179 -13.98 5.54 19.33
N ARG A 180 -13.60 4.59 18.47
CA ARG A 180 -12.79 4.83 17.27
C ARG A 180 -13.62 4.50 16.04
N PHE A 181 -13.35 5.25 14.99
CA PHE A 181 -14.05 5.17 13.72
C PHE A 181 -13.04 4.96 12.60
N ALA A 182 -13.29 3.99 11.73
CA ALA A 182 -12.45 3.65 10.61
C ALA A 182 -13.06 4.11 9.29
N TYR A 183 -12.22 4.60 8.38
CA TYR A 183 -12.57 4.81 6.99
C TYR A 183 -12.50 3.47 6.24
N GLN A 184 -13.47 2.60 6.53
CA GLN A 184 -13.39 1.20 6.18
C GLN A 184 -13.35 0.96 4.66
N SER A 185 -14.11 1.73 3.88
CA SER A 185 -14.08 1.65 2.41
C SER A 185 -12.71 1.96 1.84
N TYR A 186 -11.96 2.91 2.40
CA TYR A 186 -10.58 3.17 2.00
C TYR A 186 -9.62 2.04 2.42
N ILE A 187 -9.73 1.55 3.66
CA ILE A 187 -8.89 0.45 4.15
C ILE A 187 -9.07 -0.82 3.30
N ARG A 188 -10.30 -1.13 2.89
CA ARG A 188 -10.61 -2.28 2.03
C ARG A 188 -9.97 -2.20 0.65
N LEU A 189 -9.62 -0.99 0.14
CA LEU A 189 -8.94 -0.88 -1.17
C LEU A 189 -7.52 -1.48 -1.18
N PHE A 190 -6.92 -1.70 -0.01
CA PHE A 190 -5.59 -2.29 0.15
C PHE A 190 -5.62 -3.78 0.48
N HIS A 191 -6.81 -4.34 0.67
CA HIS A 191 -6.99 -5.76 0.90
C HIS A 191 -7.57 -6.33 -0.40
N ASP A 192 -6.85 -7.22 -1.06
CA ASP A 192 -7.44 -8.05 -2.11
C ASP A 192 -8.62 -8.84 -1.48
N ASP A 193 -9.69 -9.04 -2.23
CA ASP A 193 -10.91 -9.72 -1.79
C ASP A 193 -10.63 -11.14 -1.25
N GLU A 194 -10.28 -11.29 0.02
CA GLU A 194 -10.27 -12.59 0.73
C GLU A 194 -11.70 -13.07 1.07
N ALA A 195 -12.76 -12.43 0.54
CA ALA A 195 -14.15 -12.71 0.89
C ALA A 195 -15.02 -13.28 -0.24
N GLU A 196 -14.51 -13.46 -1.45
CA GLU A 196 -15.27 -14.11 -2.54
C GLU A 196 -14.47 -15.28 -3.13
N GLY A 197 -14.80 -16.51 -2.70
CA GLY A 197 -14.46 -17.72 -3.45
C GLY A 197 -13.45 -18.68 -2.84
N ARG A 198 -13.72 -19.18 -1.63
CA ARG A 198 -13.33 -20.55 -1.24
C ARG A 198 -14.54 -21.28 -0.66
N THR A 199 -15.44 -21.68 -1.56
CA THR A 199 -16.31 -22.86 -1.39
C THR A 199 -15.71 -24.03 -2.14
#